data_AF-A0A818W0K6-F1
#
_entry.id   AF-A0A818W0K6-F1
#
_cell.length_a   1.000
_cell.length_b   1.000
_cell.length_c   1.000
_cell.angle_alpha   90.00
_cell.angle_beta   90.00
_cell.angle_gamma   90.00
#
_symmetry.space_group_name_H-M   'P 1'
#
loop_
_entity.id
_entity.type
_entity.pdbx_description
1 polymer ?
#
loop_
_entity_poly.entity_id
_entity_poly.type
_entity_poly.pdbx_seq_one_letter_code
_entity_poly.pdbx_strand_id
1 'polypeptide(L)'
;MADTNVIIRHGHLLSGLIDKAHCGSTLASVIHCYYELYRKRFTLGIEDVLLLSPGVSHRRRLINQCRAQAGQKALQKTFSLPENSNEQILINEFAKAFCSKSFDERISKEMDINYKISIDEHQNQIVKQ
;
A
#
# COMPACT_ATOMS: atom_id res chain seq x y z
N MET A 1 -22.92 -30.56 -17.20
CA MET A 1 -21.86 -29.64 -17.69
C MET A 1 -21.60 -28.66 -16.57
N ALA A 2 -20.35 -28.44 -16.16
CA ALA A 2 -20.06 -27.49 -15.10
C ALA A 2 -20.39 -26.07 -15.57
N ASP A 3 -20.99 -25.25 -14.70
CA ASP A 3 -21.36 -23.85 -14.95
C ASP A 3 -20.16 -22.92 -15.25
N THR A 4 -18.95 -23.48 -15.32
CA THR A 4 -17.70 -22.75 -15.59
C THR A 4 -17.42 -22.55 -17.08
N ASN A 5 -18.09 -23.26 -17.99
CA ASN A 5 -17.89 -23.08 -19.42
C ASN A 5 -18.75 -21.92 -19.96
N VAL A 6 -18.10 -20.79 -20.20
CA VAL A 6 -18.73 -19.58 -20.76
C VAL A 6 -18.82 -19.68 -22.28
N ILE A 7 -20.04 -19.55 -22.82
CA ILE A 7 -20.30 -19.57 -24.27
C ILE A 7 -20.96 -18.24 -24.65
N ILE A 8 -20.29 -17.46 -25.51
CA ILE A 8 -20.80 -16.20 -26.06
C ILE A 8 -20.89 -16.33 -27.57
N ARG A 9 -22.06 -16.00 -28.14
CA ARG A 9 -22.28 -16.03 -29.59
C ARG A 9 -23.00 -14.77 -30.03
N HIS A 10 -22.47 -14.09 -31.05
CA HIS A 10 -23.02 -12.84 -31.58
C HIS A 10 -23.28 -11.77 -30.48
N GLY A 11 -22.46 -11.74 -29.43
CA GLY A 11 -22.61 -10.80 -28.31
C GLY A 11 -23.59 -11.23 -27.21
N HIS A 12 -24.21 -12.41 -27.32
CA HIS A 12 -25.11 -12.95 -26.29
C HIS A 12 -24.45 -14.05 -25.48
N LEU A 13 -24.56 -13.98 -24.15
CA LEU A 13 -24.16 -15.04 -23.23
C LEU A 13 -25.20 -16.17 -23.30
N LEU A 14 -24.78 -17.33 -23.80
CA LEU A 14 -25.66 -18.49 -23.99
C LEU A 14 -25.57 -19.49 -22.82
N SER A 15 -24.42 -19.56 -22.14
CA SER A 15 -24.16 -20.50 -21.04
C SER A 15 -22.94 -20.05 -20.22
N GLY A 16 -22.91 -20.43 -18.94
CA GLY A 16 -21.78 -20.26 -18.02
C GLY A 16 -21.88 -19.03 -17.11
N LEU A 17 -21.24 -19.11 -15.96
CA LEU A 17 -21.18 -18.05 -14.96
C LEU A 17 -19.90 -17.24 -15.15
N ILE A 18 -20.07 -15.94 -15.38
CA ILE A 18 -18.95 -15.03 -15.59
C ILE A 18 -18.34 -14.68 -14.23
N ASP A 19 -17.04 -14.90 -14.10
CA ASP A 19 -16.26 -14.57 -12.90
C ASP A 19 -14.99 -13.79 -13.26
N LYS A 20 -14.12 -13.62 -12.27
CA LYS A 20 -12.86 -12.88 -12.42
C LYS A 20 -11.93 -13.50 -13.47
N ALA A 21 -11.99 -14.81 -13.75
CA ALA A 21 -11.15 -15.42 -14.77
C ALA A 21 -11.59 -15.01 -16.20
N HIS A 22 -12.89 -14.78 -16.40
CA HIS A 22 -13.48 -14.46 -17.70
C HIS A 22 -13.54 -12.97 -18.03
N CYS A 23 -13.55 -12.11 -17.01
CA CYS A 23 -13.56 -10.64 -17.18
C CYS A 23 -12.35 -9.94 -16.53
N GLY A 24 -11.40 -10.68 -15.98
CA GLY A 24 -10.18 -10.13 -15.39
C GLY A 24 -9.05 -9.94 -16.40
N SER A 25 -7.87 -9.61 -15.87
CA SER A 25 -6.60 -9.43 -16.58
C SER A 25 -5.96 -10.76 -17.01
N THR A 26 -6.76 -11.65 -17.60
CA THR A 26 -6.33 -12.98 -18.05
C THR A 26 -6.30 -13.01 -19.57
N LEU A 27 -5.25 -13.61 -20.15
CA LEU A 27 -5.13 -13.76 -21.59
C LEU A 27 -6.33 -14.57 -22.13
N ALA A 28 -6.91 -14.14 -23.25
CA ALA A 28 -8.12 -14.72 -23.86
C ALA A 28 -9.41 -14.65 -23.02
N SER A 29 -9.46 -13.76 -22.01
CA SER A 29 -10.71 -13.40 -21.35
C SER A 29 -11.70 -12.76 -22.32
N VAL A 30 -12.98 -12.67 -21.96
CA VAL A 30 -14.02 -12.02 -22.77
C VAL A 30 -13.67 -10.56 -23.05
N ILE A 31 -13.07 -9.86 -22.07
CA ILE A 31 -12.60 -8.48 -22.24
C ILE A 31 -11.42 -8.43 -23.21
N HIS A 32 -10.46 -9.36 -23.10
CA HIS A 32 -9.34 -9.43 -24.04
C HIS A 32 -9.82 -9.74 -25.46
N CYS A 33 -10.73 -10.69 -25.64
CA CYS A 33 -11.34 -11.00 -26.93
C CYS A 33 -12.13 -9.81 -27.49
N TYR A 34 -12.89 -9.10 -26.66
CA TYR A 34 -13.62 -7.90 -27.08
C TYR A 34 -12.65 -6.77 -27.49
N TYR A 35 -11.56 -6.59 -26.74
CA TYR A 35 -10.52 -5.63 -27.05
C TYR A 35 -9.83 -5.93 -28.40
N GLU A 36 -9.43 -7.18 -28.62
CA GLU A 36 -8.83 -7.65 -29.88
C GLU A 36 -9.79 -7.53 -31.07
N LEU A 37 -11.07 -7.90 -30.88
CA LEU A 37 -12.08 -7.90 -31.95
C LEU A 37 -12.60 -6.50 -32.31
N TYR A 38 -12.77 -5.62 -31.34
CA TYR A 38 -13.45 -4.33 -31.53
C TYR A 38 -12.53 -3.11 -31.38
N ARG A 39 -11.24 -3.32 -31.11
CA ARG A 39 -10.16 -2.31 -31.13
C ARG A 39 -10.52 -0.96 -30.51
N LYS A 40 -11.31 -0.93 -29.42
CA LYS A 40 -11.42 0.29 -28.64
C LYS A 40 -10.15 0.45 -27.83
N ARG A 41 -9.35 1.45 -28.22
CA ARG A 41 -8.16 1.91 -27.53
C ARG A 41 -8.49 2.19 -26.06
N PHE A 42 -8.03 1.31 -25.19
CA PHE A 42 -7.99 1.54 -23.75
C PHE A 42 -6.70 2.32 -23.48
N THR A 43 -6.81 3.48 -22.88
CA THR A 43 -5.65 4.29 -22.47
C THR A 43 -5.79 4.61 -21.01
N LEU A 44 -4.67 4.62 -20.30
CA LEU A 44 -4.55 5.23 -19.00
C LEU A 44 -3.82 6.55 -19.18
N GLY A 45 -4.35 7.61 -18.60
CA GLY A 45 -3.80 8.96 -18.60
C GLY A 45 -3.34 9.38 -17.22
N ILE A 46 -2.72 10.56 -17.14
CA ILE A 46 -2.30 11.16 -15.86
C ILE A 46 -3.52 11.32 -14.94
N GLU A 47 -4.68 11.65 -15.49
CA GLU A 47 -5.93 11.86 -14.73
C GLU A 47 -6.36 10.63 -13.93
N ASP A 48 -6.01 9.42 -14.37
CA ASP A 48 -6.38 8.17 -13.68
C ASP A 48 -5.61 7.92 -12.37
N VAL A 49 -4.50 8.65 -12.14
CA VAL A 49 -3.68 8.52 -10.92
C VAL A 49 -3.72 9.76 -10.01
N LEU A 50 -4.38 10.84 -10.44
CA LEU A 50 -4.47 12.05 -9.64
C LEU A 50 -5.49 11.87 -8.51
N LEU A 51 -5.05 12.11 -7.27
CA LEU A 51 -6.00 12.31 -6.19
C LEU A 51 -6.72 13.64 -6.38
N LEU A 52 -8.05 13.59 -6.38
CA LEU A 52 -8.89 14.78 -6.33
C LEU A 52 -9.10 15.22 -4.88
N SER A 53 -9.48 16.48 -4.70
CA SER A 53 -10.04 16.92 -3.42
C SER A 53 -11.41 16.26 -3.23
N PRO A 54 -11.75 15.72 -2.03
CA PRO A 54 -11.10 15.91 -0.74
C PRO A 54 -9.99 14.90 -0.37
N GLY A 55 -9.73 13.89 -1.21
CA GLY A 55 -8.76 12.81 -0.94
C GLY A 55 -7.33 13.30 -0.67
N VAL A 56 -6.89 14.35 -1.37
CA VAL A 56 -5.58 15.00 -1.13
C VAL A 56 -5.48 15.56 0.30
N SER A 57 -6.50 16.26 0.76
CA SER A 57 -6.55 16.88 2.09
C SER A 57 -6.54 15.83 3.19
N HIS A 58 -7.33 14.77 3.00
CA HIS A 58 -7.36 13.62 3.91
C HIS A 58 -5.98 12.97 4.02
N ARG A 59 -5.36 12.63 2.87
CA ARG A 59 -4.02 12.03 2.82
C ARG A 59 -2.96 12.90 3.49
N ARG A 60 -2.97 14.21 3.21
CA ARG A 60 -2.01 15.17 3.77
C ARG A 60 -2.11 15.24 5.30
N ARG A 61 -3.33 15.25 5.85
CA ARG A 61 -3.56 15.24 7.29
C ARG A 61 -2.94 14.01 7.95
N LEU A 62 -3.19 12.82 7.41
CA LEU A 62 -2.65 11.56 7.94
C LEU A 62 -1.13 11.49 7.86
N ILE A 63 -0.53 11.95 6.76
CA ILE A 63 0.93 12.00 6.61
C ILE A 63 1.55 12.93 7.66
N ASN A 64 0.97 14.10 7.90
CA ASN A 64 1.49 15.04 8.90
C ASN A 64 1.40 14.47 10.32
N GLN A 65 0.30 13.79 10.66
CA GLN A 65 0.16 13.08 11.93
C GLN A 65 1.22 11.98 12.07
N CYS A 66 1.41 11.16 11.03
CA CYS A 66 2.43 10.11 11.00
C CYS A 66 3.84 10.67 11.25
N ARG A 67 4.21 11.75 10.54
CA ARG A 67 5.53 12.39 10.67
C ARG A 67 5.82 12.90 12.08
N ALA A 68 4.79 13.35 12.80
CA ALA A 68 4.96 13.87 14.16
C ALA A 68 5.27 12.77 15.19
N GLN A 69 4.87 11.51 14.96
CA GLN A 69 4.90 10.47 16.00
C GLN A 69 5.65 9.18 15.62
N ALA A 70 5.75 8.83 14.33
CA ALA A 70 6.25 7.52 13.90
C ALA A 70 7.70 7.27 14.33
N GLY A 71 8.57 8.28 14.21
CA GLY A 71 9.97 8.20 14.61
C GLY A 71 10.13 8.04 16.13
N GLN A 72 9.43 8.85 16.92
CA GLN A 72 9.49 8.78 18.38
C GLN A 72 9.03 7.41 18.89
N LYS A 73 7.88 6.93 18.40
CA LYS A 73 7.35 5.60 18.75
C LYS A 73 8.31 4.46 18.38
N ALA A 74 8.97 4.55 17.22
CA ALA A 74 9.92 3.53 16.77
C ALA A 74 11.16 3.49 17.67
N LEU A 75 11.72 4.65 18.02
CA LEU A 75 12.88 4.76 18.91
C LEU A 75 12.55 4.31 20.33
N GLN A 76 11.38 4.70 20.85
CA GLN A 76 10.92 4.28 22.18
C GLN A 76 10.80 2.76 22.28
N LYS A 77 10.22 2.10 21.27
CA LYS A 77 10.13 0.64 21.24
C LYS A 77 11.51 -0.02 21.13
N THR A 78 12.36 0.46 20.23
CA THR A 78 13.67 -0.14 19.97
C THR A 78 14.61 -0.04 21.17
N PHE A 79 14.61 1.10 21.87
CA PHE A 79 15.47 1.34 23.03
C PHE A 79 14.77 1.08 24.36
N SER A 80 13.56 0.52 24.34
CA SER A 80 12.73 0.26 25.53
C SER A 80 12.57 1.49 26.45
N LEU A 81 12.34 2.66 25.84
CA LEU A 81 12.20 3.94 26.54
C LEU A 81 10.71 4.28 26.83
N PRO A 82 10.41 5.05 27.89
CA PRO A 82 9.06 5.50 28.19
C PRO A 82 8.42 6.33 27.07
N GLU A 83 7.09 6.29 26.96
CA GLU A 83 6.34 7.07 25.95
C GLU A 83 6.48 8.60 26.11
N ASN A 84 6.78 9.06 27.33
CA ASN A 84 7.02 10.48 27.65
C ASN A 84 8.49 10.89 27.56
N SER A 85 9.35 10.09 26.92
CA SER A 85 10.76 10.44 26.75
C SER A 85 10.94 11.73 25.95
N ASN A 86 11.78 12.61 26.47
CA ASN A 86 12.15 13.85 25.79
C ASN A 86 12.90 13.55 24.48
N GLU A 87 12.68 14.36 23.45
CA GLU A 87 13.27 14.20 22.12
C GLU A 87 14.81 14.18 22.17
N GLN A 88 15.41 14.97 23.07
CA GLN A 88 16.85 14.98 23.28
C GLN A 88 17.42 13.61 23.67
N ILE A 89 16.67 12.85 24.49
CA ILE A 89 17.08 11.51 24.96
C ILE A 89 17.02 10.53 23.79
N LEU A 90 15.96 10.59 22.99
CA LEU A 90 15.77 9.76 21.81
C LEU A 90 16.90 9.98 20.80
N ILE A 91 17.25 11.24 20.52
CA ILE A 91 18.35 11.60 19.62
C ILE A 91 19.69 11.08 20.16
N ASN A 92 19.92 11.19 21.48
CA ASN A 92 21.16 10.71 22.09
C ASN A 92 21.30 9.19 22.00
N GLU A 93 20.25 8.43 22.34
CA GLU A 93 20.28 6.96 22.21
C GLU A 93 20.43 6.51 20.75
N PHE A 94 19.75 7.20 19.82
CA PHE A 94 19.95 6.96 18.40
C PHE A 94 21.40 7.23 17.97
N ALA A 95 21.98 8.37 18.36
CA ALA A 95 23.37 8.69 18.02
C ALA A 95 24.36 7.68 18.62
N LYS A 96 24.15 7.22 19.85
CA LYS A 96 24.98 6.18 20.48
C LYS A 96 24.94 4.87 19.70
N ALA A 97 23.77 4.45 19.24
CA ALA A 97 23.60 3.20 18.51
C ALA A 97 24.21 3.25 17.09
N PHE A 98 24.11 4.37 16.38
CA PHE A 98 24.47 4.45 14.95
C PHE A 98 25.80 5.15 14.67
N CYS A 99 26.31 5.99 15.58
CA CYS A 99 27.57 6.71 15.39
C CYS A 99 28.74 6.10 16.18
N SER A 100 28.51 5.06 16.98
CA SER A 100 29.59 4.40 17.71
C SER A 100 30.42 3.49 16.79
N LYS A 101 31.69 3.25 17.15
CA LYS A 101 32.58 2.33 16.43
C LYS A 101 32.11 0.87 16.48
N SER A 102 31.16 0.55 17.37
CA SER A 102 30.57 -0.78 17.56
C SER A 102 29.13 -0.77 17.06
N PHE A 103 28.96 -0.56 15.76
CA PHE A 103 27.66 -0.62 15.11
C PHE A 103 27.05 -2.03 15.26
N ASP A 104 25.87 -2.11 15.87
CA ASP A 104 25.12 -3.35 15.97
C ASP A 104 24.02 -3.40 14.89
N GLU A 105 24.23 -4.25 13.89
CA GLU A 105 23.28 -4.47 12.80
C GLU A 105 21.91 -4.96 13.30
N ARG A 106 21.86 -5.62 14.46
CA ARG A 106 20.60 -6.11 15.05
C ARG A 106 19.70 -4.96 15.46
N ILE A 107 20.26 -3.95 16.12
CA ILE A 107 19.53 -2.75 16.55
C ILE A 107 19.00 -2.00 15.33
N SER A 108 19.78 -1.91 14.25
CA SER A 108 19.32 -1.30 12.99
C SER A 108 18.13 -2.04 12.39
N LYS A 109 18.17 -3.38 12.35
CA LYS A 109 17.08 -4.20 11.82
C LYS A 109 15.83 -4.08 12.69
N GLU A 110 15.99 -4.12 14.01
CA GLU A 110 14.88 -3.97 14.96
C GLU A 110 14.22 -2.59 14.82
N MET A 111 15.01 -1.54 14.66
CA MET A 111 14.49 -0.20 14.41
C MET A 111 13.69 -0.12 13.13
N ASP A 112 14.19 -0.66 12.03
CA ASP A 112 13.48 -0.67 10.74
C ASP A 112 12.13 -1.39 10.85
N ILE A 113 12.08 -2.50 11.59
CA ILE A 113 10.83 -3.23 11.87
C ILE A 113 9.87 -2.36 12.69
N ASN A 114 10.34 -1.76 13.79
CA ASN A 114 9.53 -0.91 14.65
C ASN A 114 9.02 0.35 13.93
N TYR A 115 9.82 0.89 13.01
CA TYR A 115 9.43 2.02 12.17
C TYR A 115 8.36 1.61 11.15
N LYS A 116 8.48 0.44 10.51
CA LYS A 116 7.43 -0.10 9.62
C LYS A 116 6.10 -0.30 10.37
N ILE A 117 6.16 -0.88 11.56
CA ILE A 117 4.97 -1.07 12.40
C ILE A 117 4.31 0.27 12.77
N SER A 118 5.09 1.33 13.03
CA SER A 118 4.54 2.63 13.43
C SER A 118 3.85 3.38 12.28
N ILE A 119 4.26 3.14 11.03
CA ILE A 119 3.66 3.75 9.84
C ILE A 119 2.47 2.96 9.28
N ASP A 120 2.41 1.65 9.52
CA ASP A 120 1.40 0.74 8.93
C ASP A 120 -0.04 1.16 9.23
N GLU A 121 -0.32 1.63 10.45
CA GLU A 121 -1.66 2.11 10.81
C GLU A 121 -2.09 3.29 9.93
N HIS A 122 -1.21 4.27 9.73
CA HIS A 122 -1.47 5.44 8.90
C HIS A 122 -1.58 5.07 7.42
N GLN A 123 -0.74 4.14 6.95
CA GLN A 123 -0.82 3.62 5.59
C GLN A 123 -2.18 2.96 5.33
N ASN A 124 -2.66 2.15 6.28
CA ASN A 124 -3.98 1.53 6.18
C ASN A 124 -5.11 2.56 6.15
N GLN A 125 -5.02 3.63 6.94
CA GLN A 125 -6.01 4.72 6.93
C GLN A 125 -5.99 5.53 5.61
N ILE A 126 -4.83 5.64 4.96
CA ILE A 126 -4.71 6.30 3.64
C ILE A 126 -5.35 5.45 2.54
N VAL A 127 -5.18 4.13 2.60
CA VAL A 127 -5.62 3.19 1.55
C VAL A 127 -7.08 2.79 1.70
N LYS A 128 -7.58 2.62 2.93
CA LYS A 128 -8.98 2.29 3.19
C LYS A 128 -9.86 3.54 3.05
N GLN A 129 -10.29 3.82 1.82
CA GLN A 129 -11.38 4.74 1.51
C GLN A 129 -12.57 3.98 0.96
#